data_AF-A0A3A5WE84-F1
#
_entry.id   AF-A0A3A5WE84-F1
#
_cell.length_a   1.000
_cell.length_b   1.000
_cell.length_c   1.000
_cell.angle_alpha   90.00
_cell.angle_beta   90.00
_cell.angle_gamma   90.00
#
_symmetry.space_group_name_H-M   'P 1'
#
loop_
_entity.id
_entity.type
_entity.pdbx_description
1 polymer ?
#
loop_
_entity_poly.entity_id
_entity_poly.type
_entity_poly.pdbx_seq_one_letter_code
_entity_poly.pdbx_strand_id
1 'polypeptide(L)'
;MPAKPYSPSHIGAVAGGFTELRLSGAVKSMLVEAMCAELDRLVPQMEAATLAVDEERKTLDDAARTRLNYNRTRELMIDRLDALESVGSAAVQGAIEHLESYLATLLQRAGEAAARDRVATIKDRHLEQALGALAPSESDDDAPQPVVGAEAVIAAETVVVGSGGGMLTEGALVSIAKSHAGMPVTLEAARELLDLYYMYVDQVEAEIMDEARFGRDPSHLLEHINRMRTLMGLGWMRRMLRAAADEARERGYRRIDIEQIVNIDPFAEG
;
A
#
# COMPACT_ATOMS: atom_id res chain seq x y z
N MET A 1 -28.13 -0.99 2.91
CA MET A 1 -28.02 0.42 2.46
C MET A 1 -26.93 0.48 1.40
N PRO A 2 -27.11 1.23 0.30
CA PRO A 2 -26.06 1.37 -0.71
C PRO A 2 -24.81 2.00 -0.09
N ALA A 3 -23.64 1.54 -0.51
CA ALA A 3 -22.37 2.10 -0.09
C ALA A 3 -22.30 3.60 -0.46
N LYS A 4 -21.58 4.39 0.33
CA LYS A 4 -21.39 5.80 0.01
C LYS A 4 -20.52 5.90 -1.25
N PRO A 5 -20.89 6.75 -2.22
CA PRO A 5 -20.06 6.98 -3.39
C PRO A 5 -18.74 7.66 -3.01
N TYR A 6 -17.78 7.65 -3.93
CA TYR A 6 -16.53 8.39 -3.76
C TYR A 6 -16.80 9.87 -3.45
N SER A 7 -15.95 10.51 -2.66
CA SER A 7 -16.09 11.97 -2.49
C SER A 7 -15.59 12.70 -3.74
N PRO A 8 -16.21 13.83 -4.15
CA PRO A 8 -15.72 14.62 -5.29
C PRO A 8 -14.30 15.15 -5.09
N SER A 9 -13.94 15.50 -3.85
CA SER A 9 -12.56 15.87 -3.50
C SER A 9 -11.61 14.70 -3.73
N HIS A 10 -12.08 13.48 -3.47
CA HIS A 10 -11.31 12.29 -3.72
C HIS A 10 -11.08 12.11 -5.23
N ILE A 11 -12.13 11.91 -6.01
CA ILE A 11 -12.00 11.76 -7.46
C ILE A 11 -11.20 12.90 -8.12
N GLY A 12 -11.39 14.14 -7.67
CA GLY A 12 -10.67 15.29 -8.19
C GLY A 12 -9.15 15.27 -7.98
N ALA A 13 -8.65 14.57 -6.96
CA ALA A 13 -7.22 14.51 -6.72
C ALA A 13 -6.55 13.32 -7.42
N VAL A 14 -7.24 12.18 -7.57
CA VAL A 14 -6.71 11.11 -8.45
C VAL A 14 -6.74 11.51 -9.90
N ALA A 15 -7.79 12.21 -10.32
CA ALA A 15 -7.85 12.75 -11.66
C ALA A 15 -6.70 13.72 -11.96
N GLY A 16 -6.13 14.37 -10.94
CA GLY A 16 -4.93 15.20 -11.09
C GLY A 16 -3.66 14.43 -11.47
N GLY A 17 -3.60 13.12 -11.22
CA GLY A 17 -2.53 12.24 -11.73
C GLY A 17 -2.66 11.93 -13.23
N PHE A 18 -3.80 12.28 -13.85
CA PHE A 18 -4.10 12.01 -15.26
C PHE A 18 -4.24 13.27 -16.11
N THR A 19 -4.31 14.45 -15.49
CA THR A 19 -4.40 15.73 -16.21
C THR A 19 -3.84 16.89 -15.41
N GLU A 20 -3.15 17.80 -16.09
CA GLU A 20 -2.68 19.07 -15.53
C GLU A 20 -3.78 20.15 -15.46
N LEU A 21 -4.95 19.89 -16.07
CA LEU A 21 -6.09 20.82 -16.09
C LEU A 21 -6.81 20.85 -14.74
N ARG A 22 -7.18 22.05 -14.29
CA ARG A 22 -7.99 22.20 -13.08
C ARG A 22 -9.42 21.72 -13.31
N LEU A 23 -9.89 20.80 -12.46
CA LEU A 23 -11.27 20.34 -12.46
C LEU A 23 -12.16 21.23 -11.59
N SER A 24 -13.27 21.69 -12.14
CA SER A 24 -14.29 22.43 -11.37
C SER A 24 -15.00 21.50 -10.38
N GLY A 25 -15.62 22.07 -9.34
CA GLY A 25 -16.37 21.28 -8.35
C GLY A 25 -17.51 20.46 -8.97
N ALA A 26 -18.22 21.03 -9.94
CA ALA A 26 -19.28 20.33 -10.67
C ALA A 26 -18.74 19.14 -11.47
N VAL A 27 -17.60 19.30 -12.16
CA VAL A 27 -16.95 18.21 -12.91
C VAL A 27 -16.53 17.09 -11.97
N LYS A 28 -16.00 17.39 -10.78
CA LYS A 28 -15.64 16.36 -9.78
C LYS A 28 -16.85 15.55 -9.32
N SER A 29 -18.01 16.19 -9.11
CA SER A 29 -19.25 15.49 -8.78
C SER A 29 -19.73 14.61 -9.94
N MET A 30 -19.69 15.13 -11.18
CA MET A 30 -20.02 14.33 -12.37
C MET A 30 -19.10 13.12 -12.53
N LEU A 31 -17.80 13.25 -12.22
CA LEU A 31 -16.87 12.13 -12.26
C LEU A 31 -17.16 11.08 -11.18
N VAL A 32 -17.59 11.47 -9.98
CA VAL A 32 -18.06 10.52 -8.95
C VAL A 32 -19.23 9.71 -9.48
N GLU A 33 -20.24 10.38 -10.05
CA GLU A 33 -21.41 9.73 -10.64
C GLU A 33 -20.99 8.79 -11.77
N ALA A 34 -20.09 9.22 -12.66
CA ALA A 34 -19.57 8.40 -13.74
C ALA A 34 -18.81 7.16 -13.24
N MET A 35 -17.99 7.28 -12.19
CA MET A 35 -17.26 6.13 -11.62
C MET A 35 -18.18 5.14 -10.90
N CYS A 36 -19.24 5.62 -10.23
CA CYS A 36 -20.24 4.73 -9.64
C CYS A 36 -21.03 4.02 -10.73
N ALA A 37 -21.46 4.74 -11.77
CA ALA A 37 -22.13 4.15 -12.92
C ALA A 37 -21.25 3.12 -13.66
N GLU A 38 -19.93 3.34 -13.70
CA GLU A 38 -19.01 2.36 -14.27
C GLU A 38 -18.85 1.12 -13.39
N LEU A 39 -18.89 1.26 -12.05
CA LEU A 39 -18.97 0.10 -11.15
C LEU A 39 -20.28 -0.68 -11.34
N ASP A 40 -21.41 0.02 -11.47
CA ASP A 40 -22.72 -0.60 -11.76
C ASP A 40 -22.68 -1.39 -13.08
N ARG A 41 -21.83 -0.98 -14.03
CA ARG A 41 -21.59 -1.69 -15.29
C ARG A 41 -20.59 -2.84 -15.13
N LEU A 42 -19.51 -2.64 -14.37
CA LEU A 42 -18.35 -3.55 -14.26
C LEU A 42 -18.62 -4.74 -13.34
N VAL A 43 -19.19 -4.50 -12.15
CA VAL A 43 -19.36 -5.54 -11.13
C VAL A 43 -20.20 -6.72 -11.64
N PRO A 44 -21.35 -6.52 -12.31
CA PRO A 44 -22.11 -7.63 -12.89
C PRO A 44 -21.34 -8.42 -13.95
N GLN A 45 -20.47 -7.75 -14.73
CA GLN A 45 -19.63 -8.42 -15.72
C GLN A 45 -18.56 -9.29 -15.03
N MET A 46 -17.91 -8.77 -14.00
CA MET A 46 -16.92 -9.51 -13.21
C MET A 46 -17.55 -10.69 -12.46
N GLU A 47 -18.75 -10.51 -11.90
CA GLU A 47 -19.50 -11.55 -11.21
C GLU A 47 -19.91 -12.65 -12.20
N ALA A 48 -20.47 -12.29 -13.35
CA ALA A 48 -20.80 -13.26 -14.41
C ALA A 48 -19.56 -14.01 -14.89
N ALA A 49 -18.42 -13.34 -15.06
CA ALA A 49 -17.16 -13.97 -15.45
C ALA A 49 -16.62 -14.91 -14.36
N THR A 50 -16.74 -14.53 -13.08
CA THR A 50 -16.37 -15.37 -11.93
C THR A 50 -17.21 -16.65 -11.93
N LEU A 51 -18.53 -16.52 -12.06
CA LEU A 51 -19.47 -17.64 -12.03
C LEU A 51 -19.40 -18.52 -13.29
N ALA A 52 -18.99 -17.97 -14.43
CA ALA A 52 -18.73 -18.74 -15.64
C ALA A 52 -17.50 -19.67 -15.50
N VAL A 53 -16.55 -19.32 -14.63
CA VAL A 53 -15.40 -20.16 -14.30
C VAL A 53 -15.74 -21.14 -13.17
N ASP A 54 -16.41 -20.66 -12.12
CA ASP A 54 -16.81 -21.44 -10.95
C ASP A 54 -18.18 -20.97 -10.43
N GLU A 55 -19.22 -21.75 -10.73
CA GLU A 55 -20.61 -21.44 -10.39
C GLU A 55 -20.88 -21.41 -8.88
N GLU A 56 -20.07 -22.09 -8.06
CA GLU A 56 -20.24 -22.14 -6.60
C GLU A 56 -19.45 -21.06 -5.86
N ARG A 57 -18.67 -20.24 -6.58
CA ARG A 57 -17.76 -19.28 -5.97
C ARG A 57 -18.51 -18.16 -5.25
N LYS A 58 -18.13 -17.94 -3.98
CA LYS A 58 -18.76 -16.94 -3.08
C LYS A 58 -18.01 -15.61 -2.99
N THR A 59 -16.89 -15.47 -3.70
CA THR A 59 -16.03 -14.28 -3.67
C THR A 59 -15.76 -13.82 -5.08
N LEU A 60 -16.12 -12.57 -5.38
CA LEU A 60 -15.85 -11.92 -6.66
C LEU A 60 -14.36 -12.01 -6.99
N ASP A 61 -14.04 -12.48 -8.20
CA ASP A 61 -12.67 -12.65 -8.67
C ASP A 61 -12.42 -11.84 -9.95
N ASP A 62 -11.14 -11.69 -10.32
CA ASP A 62 -10.76 -11.24 -11.66
C ASP A 62 -10.50 -12.46 -12.55
N ALA A 63 -11.57 -13.00 -13.13
CA ALA A 63 -11.51 -14.18 -13.99
C ALA A 63 -10.55 -14.02 -15.20
N ALA A 64 -10.17 -12.79 -15.57
CA ALA A 64 -9.23 -12.53 -16.65
C ALA A 64 -7.75 -12.61 -16.21
N ARG A 65 -7.45 -12.61 -14.91
CA ARG A 65 -6.08 -12.63 -14.38
C ARG A 65 -5.80 -13.90 -13.57
N THR A 66 -4.97 -14.78 -14.11
CA THR A 66 -4.36 -15.89 -13.36
C THR A 66 -3.12 -15.39 -12.62
N ARG A 67 -3.27 -14.97 -11.36
CA ARG A 67 -2.17 -14.49 -10.52
C ARG A 67 -1.65 -15.55 -9.54
N LEU A 68 -0.45 -15.33 -9.00
CA LEU A 68 0.01 -16.08 -7.84
C LEU A 68 -0.94 -15.89 -6.66
N ASN A 69 -1.17 -16.97 -5.89
CA ASN A 69 -2.11 -16.93 -4.79
C ASN A 69 -1.60 -16.02 -3.67
N TYR A 70 -2.42 -15.04 -3.29
CA TYR A 70 -2.11 -14.06 -2.26
C TYR A 70 -1.77 -14.69 -0.90
N ASN A 71 -2.64 -15.55 -0.37
CA ASN A 71 -2.43 -16.16 0.95
C ASN A 71 -1.17 -17.04 0.96
N ARG A 72 -0.96 -17.81 -0.10
CA ARG A 72 0.22 -18.67 -0.21
C ARG A 72 1.50 -17.86 -0.31
N THR A 73 1.49 -16.76 -1.06
CA THR A 73 2.64 -15.87 -1.18
C THR A 73 2.95 -15.22 0.16
N ARG A 74 1.92 -14.80 0.91
CA ARG A 74 2.08 -14.25 2.27
C ARG A 74 2.73 -15.24 3.22
N GLU A 75 2.26 -16.48 3.29
CA GLU A 75 2.84 -17.55 4.13
C GLU A 75 4.32 -17.79 3.79
N LEU A 76 4.63 -17.90 2.49
CA LEU A 76 6.01 -18.10 2.03
C LEU A 76 6.93 -16.93 2.39
N MET A 77 6.40 -15.71 2.39
CA MET A 77 7.15 -14.54 2.83
C MET A 77 7.37 -14.57 4.35
N ILE A 78 6.34 -14.93 5.14
CA ILE A 78 6.44 -15.07 6.61
C ILE A 78 7.53 -16.08 6.98
N ASP A 79 7.55 -17.25 6.34
CA ASP A 79 8.54 -18.31 6.58
C ASP A 79 10.00 -17.86 6.34
N ARG A 80 10.22 -16.75 5.63
CA ARG A 80 11.54 -16.21 5.27
C ARG A 80 11.93 -14.98 6.09
N LEU A 81 11.03 -14.50 6.96
CA LEU A 81 11.38 -13.43 7.87
C LEU A 81 12.30 -13.97 8.96
N ASP A 82 13.33 -13.20 9.29
CA ASP A 82 14.27 -13.49 10.37
C ASP A 82 13.93 -12.66 11.61
N ALA A 83 13.88 -11.34 11.44
CA ALA A 83 13.62 -10.38 12.53
C ALA A 83 12.14 -9.97 12.67
N LEU A 84 11.29 -10.26 11.67
CA LEU A 84 9.90 -9.79 11.60
C LEU A 84 8.92 -10.96 11.73
N GLU A 85 7.77 -10.72 12.35
CA GLU A 85 6.78 -11.78 12.62
C GLU A 85 5.64 -11.83 11.58
N SER A 86 5.52 -10.82 10.71
CA SER A 86 4.38 -10.73 9.78
C SER A 86 4.68 -10.00 8.47
N VAL A 87 3.81 -10.21 7.48
CA VAL A 87 3.89 -9.60 6.15
C VAL A 87 2.59 -8.87 5.84
N GLY A 88 2.71 -7.57 5.53
CA GLY A 88 1.60 -6.69 5.19
C GLY A 88 1.06 -6.90 3.76
N SER A 89 -0.20 -6.55 3.53
CA SER A 89 -0.90 -6.83 2.26
C SER A 89 -0.27 -6.18 1.04
N ALA A 90 0.25 -4.96 1.17
CA ALA A 90 0.98 -4.27 0.11
C ALA A 90 2.29 -4.99 -0.24
N ALA A 91 3.03 -5.49 0.77
CA ALA A 91 4.24 -6.27 0.55
C ALA A 91 3.92 -7.59 -0.18
N VAL A 92 2.79 -8.24 0.15
CA VAL A 92 2.33 -9.43 -0.57
C VAL A 92 1.98 -9.12 -2.02
N GLN A 93 1.26 -8.03 -2.29
CA GLN A 93 0.92 -7.63 -3.67
C GLN A 93 2.17 -7.26 -4.47
N GLY A 94 3.09 -6.49 -3.88
CA GLY A 94 4.37 -6.17 -4.49
C GLY A 94 5.23 -7.41 -4.76
N ALA A 95 5.23 -8.38 -3.83
CA ALA A 95 5.90 -9.66 -4.03
C ALA A 95 5.26 -10.49 -5.14
N ILE A 96 3.92 -10.54 -5.25
CA ILE A 96 3.22 -11.22 -6.35
C ILE A 96 3.65 -10.60 -7.69
N GLU A 97 3.62 -9.27 -7.82
CA GLU A 97 4.01 -8.57 -9.04
C GLU A 97 5.48 -8.82 -9.41
N HIS A 98 6.36 -8.79 -8.41
CA HIS A 98 7.78 -9.07 -8.60
C HIS A 98 8.02 -10.53 -9.04
N LEU A 99 7.39 -11.50 -8.36
CA LEU A 99 7.55 -12.92 -8.66
C LEU A 99 6.97 -13.28 -10.03
N GLU A 100 5.85 -12.70 -10.43
CA GLU A 100 5.27 -12.88 -11.77
C GLU A 100 6.21 -12.31 -12.86
N SER A 101 6.79 -11.14 -12.62
CA SER A 101 7.76 -10.51 -13.52
C SER A 101 9.06 -11.34 -13.63
N TYR A 102 9.53 -11.86 -12.50
CA TYR A 102 10.70 -12.74 -12.44
C TYR A 102 10.44 -14.06 -13.20
N LEU A 103 9.30 -14.71 -12.98
CA LEU A 103 8.91 -15.94 -13.66
C LEU A 103 8.80 -15.74 -15.17
N ALA A 104 8.19 -14.64 -15.63
CA ALA A 104 8.09 -14.32 -17.05
C ALA A 104 9.49 -14.19 -17.69
N THR A 105 10.38 -13.44 -17.04
CA THR A 105 11.77 -13.25 -17.51
C THR A 105 12.53 -14.59 -17.56
N LEU A 106 12.39 -15.41 -16.52
CA LEU A 106 13.04 -16.71 -16.41
C LEU A 106 12.59 -17.66 -17.54
N LEU A 107 11.28 -17.77 -17.76
CA LEU A 107 10.72 -18.62 -18.80
C LEU A 107 11.03 -18.13 -20.21
N GLN A 108 11.07 -16.81 -20.44
CA GLN A 108 11.51 -16.25 -21.72
C GLN A 108 12.94 -16.68 -22.05
N ARG A 109 13.88 -16.48 -21.12
CA ARG A 109 15.29 -16.87 -21.31
C ARG A 109 15.47 -18.38 -21.50
N ALA A 110 14.75 -19.19 -20.70
CA ALA A 110 14.78 -20.64 -20.84
C ALA A 110 14.17 -21.08 -22.19
N GLY A 111 13.14 -20.39 -22.67
CA GLY A 111 12.55 -20.59 -24.00
C GLY A 111 13.51 -20.25 -25.14
N GLU A 112 14.24 -19.14 -25.04
CA GLU A 112 15.29 -18.76 -26.00
C GLU A 112 16.42 -19.81 -26.06
N ALA A 113 16.82 -20.37 -24.91
CA ALA A 113 17.77 -21.48 -24.86
C ALA A 113 17.23 -22.75 -25.54
N ALA A 114 15.98 -23.12 -25.25
CA ALA A 114 15.31 -24.26 -25.90
C ALA A 114 15.19 -24.08 -27.42
N ALA A 115 14.90 -22.85 -27.87
CA ALA A 115 14.82 -22.50 -29.29
C ALA A 115 16.18 -22.62 -30.00
N ARG A 116 17.28 -22.22 -29.35
CA ARG A 116 18.65 -22.44 -29.86
C ARG A 116 18.97 -23.93 -30.01
N ASP A 117 18.51 -24.74 -29.07
CA ASP A 117 18.61 -26.21 -29.12
C ASP A 117 17.60 -26.85 -30.10
N ARG A 118 16.75 -26.04 -30.76
CA ARG A 118 15.70 -26.47 -31.70
C ARG A 118 14.73 -27.49 -31.12
N VAL A 119 14.41 -27.36 -29.83
CA VAL A 119 13.45 -28.21 -29.15
C VAL A 119 12.25 -27.40 -28.68
N ALA A 120 11.05 -27.97 -28.80
CA ALA A 120 9.80 -27.33 -28.40
C ALA A 120 9.47 -27.54 -26.91
N THR A 121 10.48 -27.86 -26.09
CA THR A 121 10.29 -28.18 -24.67
C THR A 121 11.43 -27.59 -23.86
N ILE A 122 11.09 -26.78 -22.86
CA ILE A 122 12.04 -26.30 -21.85
C ILE A 122 12.41 -27.50 -20.97
N LYS A 123 13.72 -27.80 -20.88
CA LYS A 123 14.29 -28.88 -20.07
C LYS A 123 15.18 -28.27 -19.00
N ASP A 124 15.54 -29.06 -18.00
CA ASP A 124 16.34 -28.65 -16.83
C ASP A 124 17.55 -27.81 -17.24
N ARG A 125 18.35 -28.28 -18.22
CA ARG A 125 19.50 -27.55 -18.77
C ARG A 125 19.21 -26.13 -19.29
N HIS A 126 18.03 -25.86 -19.84
CA HIS A 126 17.67 -24.54 -20.35
C HIS A 126 17.31 -23.61 -19.19
N LEU A 127 16.66 -24.16 -18.16
CA LEU A 127 16.33 -23.44 -16.94
C LEU A 127 17.59 -23.11 -16.14
N GLU A 128 18.51 -24.07 -16.01
CA GLU A 128 19.83 -23.87 -15.38
C GLU A 128 20.62 -22.74 -16.04
N GLN A 129 20.65 -22.70 -17.38
CA GLN A 129 21.28 -21.61 -18.13
C GLN A 129 20.62 -20.25 -17.84
N ALA A 130 19.28 -20.21 -17.80
CA ALA A 130 18.54 -18.98 -17.53
C ALA A 130 18.76 -18.48 -16.09
N LEU A 131 18.80 -19.39 -15.11
CA LEU A 131 19.13 -19.11 -13.72
C LEU A 131 20.56 -18.60 -13.57
N GLY A 132 21.54 -19.25 -14.20
CA GLY A 132 22.93 -18.81 -14.17
C GLY A 132 23.13 -17.41 -14.76
N ALA A 133 22.34 -17.02 -15.76
CA ALA A 133 22.37 -15.67 -16.34
C ALA A 133 21.61 -14.61 -15.52
N LEU A 134 20.84 -15.03 -14.52
CA LEU A 134 20.13 -14.16 -13.57
C LEU A 134 20.81 -14.12 -12.20
N ALA A 135 21.77 -15.03 -11.95
CA ALA A 135 22.54 -15.05 -10.73
C ALA A 135 23.39 -13.76 -10.61
N PRO A 136 23.44 -13.13 -9.42
CA PRO A 136 24.41 -12.08 -9.16
C PRO A 136 25.82 -12.62 -9.42
N SER A 137 26.66 -11.89 -10.14
CA SER A 137 28.07 -12.27 -10.34
C SER A 137 28.80 -12.24 -9.00
N GLU A 138 29.44 -13.36 -8.60
CA GLU A 138 30.20 -13.52 -7.35
C GLU A 138 31.49 -12.67 -7.23
N SER A 139 31.62 -11.63 -8.06
CA SER A 139 32.66 -10.62 -7.95
C SER A 139 32.00 -9.25 -7.78
N ASP A 140 31.57 -8.98 -6.56
CA ASP A 140 31.83 -7.68 -5.94
C ASP A 140 31.79 -7.85 -4.41
N ASP A 141 32.91 -7.48 -3.80
CA ASP A 141 33.04 -7.19 -2.39
C ASP A 141 32.23 -5.91 -2.11
N ASP A 142 30.90 -6.00 -2.13
CA ASP A 142 30.02 -4.91 -1.75
C ASP A 142 29.68 -5.10 -0.26
N ALA A 143 30.65 -4.74 0.59
CA ALA A 143 30.29 -4.14 1.86
C ALA A 143 29.22 -3.08 1.56
N PRO A 144 28.11 -3.00 2.34
CA PRO A 144 27.03 -2.08 2.03
C PRO A 144 27.62 -0.70 1.83
N GLN A 145 27.56 -0.20 0.59
CA GLN A 145 28.13 1.10 0.30
C GLN A 145 27.47 2.08 1.25
N PRO A 146 28.24 2.88 2.02
CA PRO A 146 27.65 4.03 2.65
C PRO A 146 27.00 4.83 1.53
N VAL A 147 25.72 5.15 1.69
CA VAL A 147 25.01 6.12 0.85
C VAL A 147 25.69 7.48 1.04
N VAL A 148 26.87 7.64 0.45
CA VAL A 148 27.59 8.91 0.37
C VAL A 148 26.98 9.64 -0.80
N GLY A 149 26.14 10.61 -0.46
CA GLY A 149 25.88 11.82 -1.23
C GLY A 149 26.01 11.70 -2.75
N ALA A 150 25.15 10.91 -3.38
CA ALA A 150 24.79 11.21 -4.75
C ALA A 150 23.72 12.31 -4.68
N GLU A 151 24.10 13.53 -5.06
CA GLU A 151 23.18 14.53 -5.59
C GLU A 151 22.47 13.93 -6.83
N ALA A 152 21.54 13.01 -6.60
CA ALA A 152 20.41 12.85 -7.48
C ALA A 152 19.40 13.89 -7.03
N VAL A 153 19.48 15.07 -7.65
CA VAL A 153 18.35 16.00 -7.69
C VAL A 153 17.24 15.29 -8.46
N ILE A 154 16.50 14.43 -7.76
CA ILE A 154 15.20 13.97 -8.23
C ILE A 154 14.33 15.24 -8.16
N ALA A 155 13.93 15.74 -9.32
CA ALA A 155 13.01 16.86 -9.40
C ALA A 155 11.83 16.60 -8.47
N ALA A 156 11.48 17.58 -7.65
CA ALA A 156 10.38 17.48 -6.70
C ALA A 156 9.08 17.23 -7.48
N GLU A 157 8.67 15.96 -7.57
CA GLU A 157 7.28 15.64 -7.86
C GLU A 157 6.45 16.14 -6.68
N THR A 158 5.57 17.07 -6.99
CA THR A 158 4.60 17.61 -6.06
C THR A 158 3.70 16.47 -5.60
N VAL A 159 3.79 16.15 -4.31
CA VAL A 159 2.85 15.29 -3.60
C VAL A 159 1.44 15.83 -3.81
N VAL A 160 0.70 15.20 -4.71
CA VAL A 160 -0.75 15.33 -4.83
C VAL A 160 -1.33 14.38 -3.80
N VAL A 161 -1.63 14.88 -2.61
CA VAL A 161 -2.57 14.17 -1.73
C VAL A 161 -3.95 14.35 -2.35
N GLY A 162 -4.22 13.47 -3.29
CA GLY A 162 -5.44 12.72 -3.14
C GLY A 162 -5.60 11.59 -4.14
N SER A 163 -6.06 10.47 -3.58
CA SER A 163 -7.48 10.13 -3.73
C SER A 163 -7.93 9.18 -4.84
N GLY A 164 -7.32 8.03 -4.85
CA GLY A 164 -7.86 6.82 -5.43
C GLY A 164 -6.79 5.80 -5.18
N GLY A 165 -6.97 5.02 -4.11
CA GLY A 165 -5.93 4.10 -3.65
C GLY A 165 -4.54 4.74 -3.55
N GLY A 166 -4.48 6.06 -3.31
CA GLY A 166 -3.23 6.74 -3.03
C GLY A 166 -2.85 6.26 -1.65
N MET A 167 -2.07 5.19 -1.59
CA MET A 167 -1.44 4.73 -0.36
C MET A 167 -0.91 5.97 0.34
N LEU A 168 -1.13 6.03 1.64
CA LEU A 168 -0.54 7.06 2.45
C LEU A 168 0.96 6.78 2.40
N THR A 169 1.65 7.48 1.50
CA THR A 169 3.06 7.23 1.23
C THR A 169 3.89 8.02 2.20
N GLU A 170 5.12 7.57 2.39
CA GLU A 170 6.12 8.26 3.20
C GLU A 170 6.30 9.71 2.73
N GLY A 171 6.26 9.96 1.41
CA GLY A 171 6.30 11.30 0.83
C GLY A 171 5.09 12.17 1.20
N ALA A 172 3.90 11.58 1.33
CA ALA A 172 2.70 12.28 1.79
C ALA A 172 2.83 12.72 3.26
N LEU A 173 3.40 11.88 4.13
CA LEU A 173 3.68 12.26 5.51
C LEU A 173 4.76 13.33 5.64
N VAL A 174 5.83 13.24 4.86
CA VAL A 174 6.90 14.25 4.87
C VAL A 174 6.33 15.63 4.50
N SER A 175 5.41 15.67 3.54
CA SER A 175 4.68 16.89 3.15
C SER A 175 3.72 17.37 4.25
N ILE A 176 2.99 16.47 4.92
CA ILE A 176 2.06 16.81 6.01
C ILE A 176 2.80 17.29 7.27
N ALA A 177 3.91 16.67 7.65
CA ALA A 177 4.71 17.09 8.79
C ALA A 177 5.24 18.52 8.62
N LYS A 178 5.75 18.82 7.43
CA LYS A 178 6.27 20.16 7.08
C LYS A 178 5.17 21.22 7.04
N SER A 179 4.00 20.89 6.48
CA SER A 179 2.89 21.85 6.31
C SER A 179 2.00 22.01 7.55
N HIS A 180 1.86 20.96 8.37
CA HIS A 180 0.88 20.91 9.46
C HIS A 180 1.52 20.91 10.86
N ALA A 181 2.67 20.27 11.02
CA ALA A 181 3.40 20.28 12.30
C ALA A 181 4.52 21.35 12.34
N GLY A 182 4.82 21.96 11.19
CA GLY A 182 5.82 23.03 11.06
C GLY A 182 7.25 22.53 11.35
N MET A 183 7.49 21.22 11.26
CA MET A 183 8.77 20.59 11.53
C MET A 183 8.98 19.44 10.53
N PRO A 184 10.17 19.31 9.91
CA PRO A 184 10.46 18.18 9.03
C PRO A 184 10.48 16.87 9.81
N VAL A 185 10.09 15.76 9.17
CA VAL A 185 10.15 14.40 9.73
C VAL A 185 11.17 13.57 8.94
N THR A 186 11.89 12.66 9.60
CA THR A 186 12.77 11.71 8.91
C THR A 186 11.93 10.67 8.14
N LEU A 187 12.52 10.08 7.11
CA LEU A 187 11.83 9.06 6.31
C LEU A 187 11.48 7.84 7.17
N GLU A 188 12.37 7.46 8.08
CA GLU A 188 12.17 6.36 9.02
C GLU A 188 11.05 6.66 10.03
N ALA A 189 10.97 7.88 10.57
CA ALA A 189 9.86 8.29 11.44
C ALA A 189 8.52 8.39 10.70
N ALA A 190 8.54 8.76 9.42
CA ALA A 190 7.34 8.77 8.57
C ALA A 190 6.83 7.36 8.25
N ARG A 191 7.75 6.40 8.06
CA ARG A 191 7.44 4.96 7.92
C ARG A 191 6.82 4.39 9.20
N GLU A 192 7.48 4.61 10.33
CA GLU A 192 6.99 4.14 11.62
C GLU A 192 5.58 4.67 11.92
N LEU A 193 5.32 5.95 11.64
CA LEU A 193 3.99 6.53 11.83
C LEU A 193 2.93 5.93 10.89
N LEU A 194 3.30 5.48 9.69
CA LEU A 194 2.41 4.74 8.79
C LEU A 194 2.10 3.34 9.31
N ASP A 195 3.11 2.64 9.78
CA ASP A 195 2.96 1.29 10.29
C ASP A 195 2.06 1.30 11.53
N LEU A 196 2.26 2.25 12.44
CA LEU A 196 1.36 2.49 13.57
C LEU A 196 -0.06 2.84 13.10
N TYR A 197 -0.20 3.72 12.10
CA TYR A 197 -1.50 4.08 11.55
C TYR A 197 -2.28 2.86 11.05
N TYR A 198 -1.63 1.97 10.27
CA TYR A 198 -2.28 0.78 9.73
C TYR A 198 -2.55 -0.27 10.82
N MET A 199 -1.64 -0.45 11.77
CA MET A 199 -1.87 -1.32 12.94
C MET A 199 -3.12 -0.91 13.73
N TYR A 200 -3.31 0.40 13.99
CA TYR A 200 -4.49 0.88 14.69
C TYR A 200 -5.78 0.79 13.86
N VAL A 201 -5.69 0.91 12.54
CA VAL A 201 -6.84 0.67 11.65
C VAL A 201 -7.26 -0.80 11.74
N ASP A 202 -6.32 -1.73 11.63
CA ASP A 202 -6.59 -3.17 11.71
C ASP A 202 -7.15 -3.57 13.09
N GLN A 203 -6.58 -3.00 14.17
CA GLN A 203 -7.07 -3.23 15.52
C GLN A 203 -8.51 -2.74 15.70
N VAL A 204 -8.80 -1.51 15.28
CA VAL A 204 -10.16 -0.94 15.41
C VAL A 204 -11.16 -1.70 14.52
N GLU A 205 -10.73 -2.20 13.36
CA GLU A 205 -11.57 -3.06 12.51
C GLU A 205 -11.88 -4.41 13.18
N ALA A 206 -10.87 -5.05 13.77
CA ALA A 206 -11.06 -6.29 14.52
C ALA A 206 -12.00 -6.08 15.73
N GLU A 207 -11.82 -4.99 16.48
CA GLU A 207 -12.70 -4.61 17.60
C GLU A 207 -14.15 -4.39 17.13
N ILE A 208 -14.37 -3.69 16.00
CA ILE A 208 -15.70 -3.50 15.40
C ILE A 208 -16.32 -4.84 15.01
N MET A 209 -15.55 -5.73 14.38
CA MET A 209 -16.04 -7.03 13.91
C MET A 209 -16.34 -7.99 15.06
N ASP A 210 -15.56 -7.96 16.13
CA ASP A 210 -15.79 -8.75 17.33
C ASP A 210 -17.06 -8.27 18.06
N GLU A 211 -17.18 -6.96 18.27
CA GLU A 211 -18.33 -6.34 18.94
C GLU A 211 -19.64 -6.57 18.16
N ALA A 212 -19.58 -6.49 16.82
CA ALA A 212 -20.72 -6.75 15.93
C ALA A 212 -21.14 -8.23 15.89
N ARG A 213 -20.23 -9.17 16.16
CA ARG A 213 -20.51 -10.62 16.18
C ARG A 213 -21.02 -11.12 17.52
N PHE A 214 -20.45 -10.60 18.61
CA PHE A 214 -20.73 -11.09 19.96
C PHE A 214 -21.74 -10.22 20.72
N GLY A 215 -22.16 -9.08 20.16
CA GLY A 215 -23.31 -8.31 20.61
C GLY A 215 -23.12 -7.70 21.99
N ARG A 216 -21.92 -7.21 22.29
CA ARG A 216 -21.70 -6.41 23.49
C ARG A 216 -22.19 -4.97 23.29
N ASP A 217 -22.29 -4.26 24.41
CA ASP A 217 -23.04 -3.02 24.60
C ASP A 217 -22.86 -2.01 23.43
N PRO A 218 -23.96 -1.55 22.79
CA PRO A 218 -23.92 -0.69 21.59
C PRO A 218 -23.08 0.59 21.71
N SER A 219 -22.83 1.05 22.94
CA SER A 219 -21.96 2.20 23.21
C SER A 219 -20.50 1.98 22.79
N HIS A 220 -19.97 0.77 22.97
CA HIS A 220 -18.59 0.43 22.59
C HIS A 220 -18.41 0.38 21.07
N LEU A 221 -19.35 -0.22 20.35
CA LEU A 221 -19.34 -0.23 18.89
C LEU A 221 -19.30 1.21 18.32
N LEU A 222 -20.07 2.12 18.91
CA LEU A 222 -20.12 3.52 18.51
C LEU A 222 -18.80 4.25 18.78
N GLU A 223 -18.09 3.88 19.86
CA GLU A 223 -16.75 4.36 20.18
C GLU A 223 -15.71 3.89 19.15
N HIS A 224 -15.66 2.60 18.83
CA HIS A 224 -14.73 2.06 17.82
C HIS A 224 -14.98 2.66 16.43
N ILE A 225 -16.25 2.86 16.05
CA ILE A 225 -16.62 3.56 14.80
C ILE A 225 -16.10 5.02 14.80
N ASN A 226 -16.17 5.72 15.93
CA ASN A 226 -15.63 7.08 16.04
C ASN A 226 -14.09 7.11 15.97
N ARG A 227 -13.41 6.11 16.54
CA ARG A 227 -11.95 5.93 16.41
C ARG A 227 -11.55 5.65 14.96
N MET A 228 -12.25 4.74 14.28
CA MET A 228 -12.04 4.42 12.86
C MET A 228 -12.21 5.65 11.97
N ARG A 229 -13.26 6.46 12.20
CA ARG A 229 -13.47 7.72 11.48
C ARG A 229 -12.30 8.71 11.66
N THR A 230 -11.70 8.71 12.84
CA THR A 230 -10.59 9.60 13.18
C THR A 230 -9.28 9.16 12.52
N LEU A 231 -9.04 7.85 12.42
CA LEU A 231 -7.95 7.26 11.66
C LEU A 231 -8.11 7.59 10.17
N MET A 232 -9.24 7.20 9.58
CA MET A 232 -9.56 7.40 8.15
C MET A 232 -9.46 8.86 7.66
N GLY A 233 -9.62 9.84 8.56
CA GLY A 233 -9.66 11.26 8.22
C GLY A 233 -8.32 12.00 8.21
N LEU A 234 -7.16 11.31 8.31
CA LEU A 234 -5.84 11.89 8.60
C LEU A 234 -5.78 12.66 9.94
N GLY A 235 -6.87 12.69 10.71
CA GLY A 235 -6.97 13.44 11.96
C GLY A 235 -6.05 12.88 13.02
N TRP A 236 -5.98 11.55 13.08
CA TRP A 236 -5.02 10.83 13.92
C TRP A 236 -3.57 11.17 13.55
N MET A 237 -3.19 11.06 12.27
CA MET A 237 -1.83 11.37 11.82
C MET A 237 -1.42 12.82 12.04
N ARG A 238 -2.33 13.78 11.83
CA ARG A 238 -2.06 15.19 12.11
C ARG A 238 -1.84 15.47 13.60
N ARG A 239 -2.55 14.77 14.49
CA ARG A 239 -2.34 14.88 15.94
C ARG A 239 -1.02 14.25 16.36
N MET A 240 -0.70 13.05 15.86
CA MET A 240 0.57 12.38 16.12
C MET A 240 1.76 13.23 15.68
N LEU A 241 1.74 13.76 14.45
CA LEU A 241 2.81 14.63 13.95
C LEU A 241 2.96 15.92 14.76
N ARG A 242 1.86 16.44 15.32
CA ARG A 242 1.89 17.67 16.13
C ARG A 242 2.46 17.39 17.52
N ALA A 243 2.01 16.34 18.18
CA ALA A 243 2.56 15.88 19.45
C ALA A 243 4.06 15.54 19.32
N ALA A 244 4.46 14.88 18.22
CA ALA A 244 5.86 14.56 17.94
C ALA A 244 6.71 15.80 17.68
N ALA A 245 6.16 16.80 17.00
CA ALA A 245 6.86 18.07 16.82
C ALA A 245 7.00 18.84 18.13
N ASP A 246 6.01 18.80 19.01
CA ASP A 246 6.05 19.47 20.30
C ASP A 246 7.07 18.80 21.23
N GLU A 247 7.08 17.46 21.33
CA GLU A 247 8.10 16.70 22.07
C GLU A 247 9.51 16.93 21.50
N ALA A 248 9.66 16.92 20.17
CA ALA A 248 10.94 17.20 19.50
C ALA A 248 11.47 18.60 19.85
N ARG A 249 10.62 19.62 19.87
CA ARG A 249 11.00 21.01 20.23
C ARG A 249 11.44 21.12 21.68
N GLU A 250 10.71 20.51 22.60
CA GLU A 250 11.04 20.52 24.03
C GLU A 250 12.40 19.89 24.31
N ARG A 251 12.75 18.85 23.54
CA ARG A 251 14.05 18.17 23.61
C ARG A 251 15.15 18.81 22.75
N GLY A 252 14.86 19.92 22.06
CA GLY A 252 15.82 20.69 21.27
C GLY A 252 16.13 20.14 19.87
N TYR A 253 15.35 19.19 19.37
CA TYR A 253 15.48 18.65 18.02
C TYR A 253 14.95 19.63 16.96
N ARG A 254 15.57 19.59 15.77
CA ARG A 254 15.17 20.41 14.60
C ARG A 254 14.22 19.68 13.64
N ARG A 255 13.99 18.38 13.87
CA ARG A 255 13.18 17.47 13.06
C ARG A 255 12.59 16.39 13.96
N ILE A 256 11.50 15.77 13.52
CA ILE A 256 10.88 14.61 14.16
C ILE A 256 11.64 13.36 13.73
N ASP A 257 12.12 12.56 14.69
CA ASP A 257 12.76 11.26 14.46
C ASP A 257 11.94 10.12 15.10
N ILE A 258 12.33 8.86 14.89
CA ILE A 258 11.56 7.67 15.31
C ILE A 258 11.22 7.74 16.80
N GLU A 259 12.16 8.16 17.64
CA GLU A 259 12.00 8.26 19.09
C GLU A 259 10.80 9.15 19.49
N GLN A 260 10.50 10.20 18.73
CA GLN A 260 9.37 11.10 19.00
C GLN A 260 8.04 10.59 18.43
N ILE A 261 8.04 9.48 17.69
CA ILE A 261 6.81 8.82 17.21
C ILE A 261 6.41 7.71 18.16
N VAL A 262 7.37 6.88 18.61
CA VAL A 262 7.12 5.70 19.44
C VAL A 262 6.75 6.03 20.89
N ASN A 263 7.12 7.21 21.38
CA ASN A 263 6.89 7.62 22.77
C ASN A 263 5.56 8.37 22.99
N ILE A 264 4.78 8.57 21.93
CA ILE A 264 3.49 9.27 22.01
C ILE A 264 2.37 8.26 22.23
N ASP A 265 1.52 8.54 23.22
CA ASP A 265 0.27 7.81 23.35
C ASP A 265 -0.64 8.09 22.14
N PRO A 266 -0.93 7.08 21.31
CA PRO A 266 -1.71 7.20 20.08
C PRO A 266 -3.17 7.63 20.30
N PHE A 267 -3.69 7.51 21.52
CA PHE A 267 -5.09 7.80 21.85
C PHE A 267 -5.27 8.76 23.03
N ALA A 268 -4.19 9.33 23.57
CA ALA A 268 -4.30 10.38 24.58
C ALA A 268 -5.18 11.52 24.06
N GLU A 269 -6.19 11.90 24.85
CA GLU A 269 -7.01 13.07 24.57
C GLU A 269 -6.12 14.32 24.70
N GLY A 270 -5.97 15.06 23.60
CA GLY A 270 -5.33 16.37 23.59
C GLY A 270 -6.28 17.49 23.93
#